data_AF-A0AAU2F2L1-F1
#
_entry.id   AF-A0AAU2F2L1-F1
#
_cell.length_a   1.000
_cell.length_b   1.000
_cell.length_c   1.000
_cell.angle_alpha   90.00
_cell.angle_beta   90.00
_cell.angle_gamma   90.00
#
_symmetry.space_group_name_H-M   'P 1'
#
loop_
_entity.id
_entity.type
_entity.pdbx_description
1 polymer ?
#
loop_
_entity_poly.entity_id
_entity_poly.type
_entity_poly.pdbx_seq_one_letter_code
_entity_poly.pdbx_strand_id
1 'polypeptide(L)' 'MGGRARSGETLIDECRMRWTGLYVVLYTGDEPTHLGIFGHSGD' A
#
# COMPACT_ATOMS: atom_id res chain seq x y z
N MET A 1 15.26 -18.79 -20.96
CA MET A 1 16.05 -18.32 -19.79
C MET A 1 15.08 -17.79 -18.76
N GLY A 2 14.90 -18.49 -17.63
CA GLY A 2 13.99 -18.08 -16.56
C GLY A 2 14.69 -17.14 -15.58
N GLY A 3 14.06 -16.01 -15.28
CA GLY A 3 14.54 -15.03 -14.31
C GLY A 3 14.49 -15.60 -12.90
N ARG A 4 15.64 -15.59 -12.21
CA ARG A 4 15.82 -16.07 -10.85
C ARG A 4 15.13 -15.11 -9.88
N ALA A 5 14.03 -15.53 -9.25
CA ALA A 5 13.45 -14.81 -8.13
C ALA A 5 14.53 -14.63 -7.04
N ARG A 6 14.87 -13.39 -6.69
CA ARG A 6 15.91 -13.11 -5.69
C ARG A 6 15.44 -13.60 -4.33
N SER A 7 16.26 -14.44 -3.70
CA SER A 7 15.99 -15.15 -2.45
C SER A 7 16.06 -14.22 -1.22
N GLY A 8 15.34 -13.09 -1.23
CA GLY A 8 15.45 -12.08 -0.18
C GLY A 8 14.38 -10.98 -0.19
N GLU A 9 13.17 -11.26 -0.68
CA GLU A 9 12.02 -10.37 -0.48
C GLU A 9 11.20 -10.92 0.68
N THR A 10 11.63 -10.62 1.89
CA THR A 10 10.80 -10.89 3.08
C THR A 10 9.75 -9.79 3.21
N LEU A 11 8.56 -10.09 3.74
CA LEU A 11 7.51 -9.07 4.01
C LEU A 11 8.03 -7.88 4.83
N ILE A 12 9.11 -8.07 5.58
CA ILE A 12 9.77 -7.01 6.36
C ILE A 12 10.49 -6.00 5.45
N ASP A 13 11.01 -6.44 4.31
CA ASP A 13 11.65 -5.54 3.34
C ASP A 13 10.59 -4.74 2.53
N GLU A 14 9.38 -5.27 2.32
CA GLU A 14 8.23 -4.50 1.81
C GLU A 14 7.85 -3.34 2.74
N CYS A 15 7.97 -3.53 4.06
CA CYS A 15 7.68 -2.50 5.06
C CYS A 15 8.66 -1.31 4.98
N ARG A 16 9.87 -1.53 4.45
CA ARG A 16 10.88 -0.49 4.21
C ARG A 16 10.71 0.23 2.87
N MET A 17 9.85 -0.26 1.98
CA MET A 17 9.53 0.43 0.73
C MET A 17 8.84 1.76 1.01
N ARG A 18 9.06 2.75 0.14
CA ARG A 18 8.38 4.04 0.25
C ARG A 18 6.95 3.86 -0.24
N TRP A 19 5.99 3.86 0.69
CA TRP A 19 4.58 3.76 0.35
C TRP A 19 4.07 5.14 -0.07
N THR A 20 3.61 5.24 -1.32
CA THR A 20 2.80 6.38 -1.78
C THR A 20 1.34 5.96 -1.72
N GLY A 21 0.51 6.76 -1.06
CA GLY A 21 -0.89 6.43 -0.87
C GLY A 21 -1.81 7.63 -0.79
N LEU A 22 -3.08 7.37 -1.11
CA LEU A 22 -4.21 8.26 -0.92
C LEU A 22 -5.07 7.71 0.21
N TYR A 23 -5.45 8.58 1.13
CA TYR A 23 -6.51 8.30 2.09
C TYR A 23 -7.79 8.97 1.61
N VAL A 24 -8.89 8.23 1.63
CA VAL A 24 -10.21 8.72 1.25
C VAL A 24 -11.14 8.56 2.45
N VAL A 25 -11.74 9.67 2.88
CA VAL A 25 -12.79 9.68 3.90
C VAL A 25 -14.12 9.87 3.20
N LEU A 26 -15.04 8.93 3.39
CA LEU A 26 -16.41 9.04 2.87
C LEU A 26 -17.34 9.51 3.98
N TYR A 27 -18.22 10.44 3.61
CA TYR A 27 -19.19 11.04 4.50
C TYR A 27 -20.60 10.54 4.16
N THR A 28 -21.41 10.36 5.20
CA THR A 28 -22.86 10.17 5.07
C THR A 28 -23.53 11.36 5.74
N GLY A 29 -23.95 12.35 4.94
CA GLY A 29 -24.29 13.66 5.46
C GLY A 29 -23.03 14.39 5.93
N ASP A 30 -23.06 14.91 7.16
CA ASP A 30 -21.93 15.65 7.75
C ASP A 30 -21.01 14.77 8.62
N GLU A 31 -21.32 13.48 8.74
CA GLU A 31 -20.55 12.54 9.56
C GLU A 31 -19.61 11.66 8.71
N PRO A 32 -18.31 11.55 9.08
CA PRO A 32 -17.39 10.63 8.43
C PRO A 32 -17.70 9.19 8.86
N THR A 33 -17.97 8.31 7.91
CA THR A 33 -18.41 6.93 8.21
C THR A 33 -17.44 5.86 7.75
N HIS A 34 -16.64 6.13 6.71
CA HIS A 34 -15.71 5.15 6.16
C HIS A 34 -14.36 5.78 5.83
N LEU A 35 -13.30 5.02 6.07
CA LEU A 35 -11.93 5.34 5.68
C LEU A 35 -11.41 4.26 4.75
N GLY A 36 -11.03 4.66 3.54
CA GLY A 36 -10.27 3.83 2.60
C GLY A 36 -8.82 4.30 2.54
N ILE A 37 -7.88 3.36 2.64
CA ILE A 37 -6.45 3.62 2.43
C ILE A 37 -6.05 2.85 1.18
N PHE A 38 -5.62 3.58 0.15
CA PHE A 38 -5.17 3.01 -1.12
C PHE A 38 -3.73 3.42 -1.33
N GLY A 39 -2.87 2.46 -1.61
CA GLY A 39 -1.47 2.74 -1.91
C GLY A 39 -0.90 1.64 -2.77
N HIS A 40 0.21 1.96 -3.42
CA HIS A 40 1.07 0.96 -4.04
C HIS A 40 2.43 0.98 -3.34
N SER A 41 3.05 -0.18 -3.25
CA SER A 41 4.44 -0.31 -2.85
C SER A 41 5.33 -0.22 -4.10
N GLY A 42 6.36 0.62 -4.06
CA GLY A 42 7.46 0.63 -5.03
C GLY A 42 7.32 1.57 -6.24
N ASP A 43 8.47 1.74 -6.93
CA ASP A 43 8.63 2.40 -8.23
C ASP A 43 8.36 1.43 -9.39
#